data_AF-A0A945MQR8-F1
#
_entry.id   AF-A0A945MQR8-F1
#
_cell.length_a   1.000
_cell.length_b   1.000
_cell.length_c   1.000
_cell.angle_alpha   90.00
_cell.angle_beta   90.00
_cell.angle_gamma   90.00
#
_symmetry.space_group_name_H-M   'P 1'
#
loop_
_entity.id
_entity.type
_entity.pdbx_description
1 polymer ?
#
loop_
_entity_poly.entity_id
_entity_poly.type
_entity_poly.pdbx_seq_one_letter_code
_entity_poly.pdbx_strand_id
1 'polypeptide(L)' 'MFGMGHWEILIIFVVILLIFGAKRIPEMAQGLGKGIREFRTAMRDVQEEIDINPPAPTAPPAQAPTQTVSQSDNKEQSAS' A
#
# COMPACT_ATOMS: atom_id res chain seq x y z
N MET A 1 2.89 -30.96 16.94
CA MET A 1 4.22 -30.36 16.69
C MET A 1 4.20 -28.84 16.96
N PHE A 2 3.71 -28.38 18.12
CA PHE A 2 3.50 -26.94 18.41
C PHE A 2 4.08 -26.51 19.77
N GLY A 3 5.18 -27.14 20.20
CA GLY A 3 5.82 -26.82 21.50
C GLY A 3 7.31 -26.47 21.40
N MET A 4 8.05 -27.00 20.42
CA MET A 4 9.51 -26.82 20.38
C MET A 4 9.93 -25.42 19.91
N GLY A 5 9.43 -24.92 18.78
CA GLY A 5 9.92 -23.66 18.21
C GLY A 5 9.65 -22.40 19.06
N HIS A 6 8.50 -22.31 19.71
CA HIS A 6 8.18 -21.17 20.57
C HIS A 6 9.04 -21.14 21.85
N TRP A 7 9.35 -22.32 22.40
CA TRP A 7 10.16 -22.42 23.61
C TRP A 7 11.63 -22.08 23.34
N GLU A 8 12.15 -22.50 22.18
CA GLU A 8 13.51 -22.14 21.73
C GLU A 8 13.68 -20.63 21.56
N ILE A 9 12.71 -19.98 20.90
CA ILE A 9 12.69 -18.51 20.74
C ILE A 9 12.64 -17.80 22.09
N LEU A 10 11.84 -18.30 23.05
CA LEU A 10 11.77 -17.75 24.40
C LEU A 10 13.11 -17.83 25.13
N ILE A 11 13.80 -18.97 25.06
CA ILE A 11 15.12 -19.14 25.69
C ILE A 11 16.15 -18.18 25.09
N ILE A 12 16.20 -18.08 23.76
CA ILE A 12 17.12 -17.16 23.06
C ILE A 12 16.82 -15.72 23.47
N PHE A 13 15.54 -15.34 23.54
CA PHE A 13 15.13 -14.01 23.96
C PHE A 13 15.58 -13.71 25.39
N VAL A 14 15.42 -14.65 26.33
CA VAL A 14 15.89 -14.49 27.72
C VAL A 14 17.41 -14.28 27.78
N VAL A 15 18.20 -15.03 27.00
CA VAL A 15 19.66 -14.84 26.93
C VAL A 15 20.02 -13.45 26.42
N ILE A 16 19.35 -12.97 25.37
CA ILE A 16 19.54 -11.61 24.84
C ILE A 16 19.15 -10.57 25.90
N LEU A 17 18.04 -10.76 26.61
CA LEU A 17 17.62 -9.85 27.68
C LEU A 17 18.58 -9.85 28.87
N LEU A 18 19.30 -10.94 29.14
CA LEU A 18 20.34 -10.96 30.17
C LEU A 18 21.58 -10.15 29.76
N ILE A 19 21.97 -10.21 28.48
CA ILE A 19 23.14 -9.47 27.96
C ILE A 19 22.83 -7.99 27.81
N PHE A 20 21.70 -7.67 27.17
CA PHE A 20 21.31 -6.28 26.85
C PHE A 20 20.48 -5.63 27.97
N GLY A 21 19.85 -6.41 28.84
CA GLY A 21 18.93 -5.94 29.87
C GLY A 21 17.50 -5.78 29.38
N ALA A 22 16.53 -6.12 30.24
CA ALA A 22 15.09 -6.02 29.94
C ALA A 22 14.61 -4.59 29.60
N LYS A 23 15.39 -3.57 29.98
CA LYS A 23 15.06 -2.15 29.78
C LYS A 23 15.58 -1.59 28.46
N ARG A 24 16.63 -2.18 27.87
CA ARG A 24 17.27 -1.65 26.64
C ARG A 24 16.49 -1.95 25.37
N ILE A 25 15.94 -3.16 25.23
CA ILE A 25 15.10 -3.54 24.09
C ILE A 25 13.89 -2.58 23.92
N PRO A 26 13.05 -2.33 24.95
CA PRO A 26 11.91 -1.42 24.81
C PRO A 26 12.34 0.04 24.62
N GLU A 27 13.42 0.48 25.27
CA GLU A 27 13.96 1.83 25.11
C GLU A 27 14.42 2.10 23.67
N MET A 28 15.16 1.16 23.06
CA MET A 28 15.56 1.24 21.65
C MET A 28 14.37 1.11 20.70
N ALA A 29 13.44 0.19 20.98
CA ALA A 29 12.23 0.01 20.18
C ALA A 29 11.33 1.26 20.19
N GLN A 30 11.24 1.97 21.32
CA GLN A 30 10.50 3.23 21.40
C GLN A 30 11.14 4.33 20.55
N GLY A 31 12.46 4.46 20.56
CA GLY A 31 13.18 5.41 19.71
C GLY A 31 13.04 5.10 18.22
N LEU A 32 13.28 3.84 17.83
CA LEU A 32 13.11 3.38 16.45
C LEU A 32 11.66 3.47 15.98
N GLY A 33 10.70 3.11 16.84
CA GLY A 33 9.28 3.13 16.50
C GLY A 33 8.75 4.54 16.24
N LYS A 34 9.20 5.53 17.01
CA LYS A 34 8.90 6.95 16.73
C LYS A 34 9.50 7.38 15.40
N GLY A 35 10.80 7.14 15.20
CA GLY A 35 11.48 7.51 13.94
C GLY A 35 10.84 6.87 12.70
N ILE A 36 10.48 5.58 12.75
CA ILE A 36 9.79 4.89 11.65
C ILE A 36 8.39 5.49 11.41
N ARG A 37 7.67 5.87 12.47
CA ARG A 37 6.34 6.48 12.37
C ARG A 37 6.41 7.88 11.77
N GLU A 38 7.32 8.73 12.25
CA GLU A 38 7.57 10.06 11.67
C GLU A 38 8.03 9.95 10.21
N PHE A 39 8.93 9.02 9.90
CA PHE A 39 9.38 8.77 8.53
C PHE A 39 8.22 8.35 7.62
N ARG A 40 7.37 7.41 8.06
CA ARG A 40 6.20 7.00 7.27
C ARG A 40 5.19 8.13 7.08
N THR A 41 4.97 8.97 8.09
CA THR A 41 4.10 10.13 7.97
C THR A 41 4.65 11.12 6.94
N ALA A 42 5.94 11.48 7.02
CA ALA A 42 6.58 12.40 6.08
C ALA A 42 6.58 11.86 4.64
N MET A 43 6.86 10.56 4.46
CA MET A 43 6.78 9.93 3.14
C MET A 43 5.37 9.94 2.55
N ARG A 44 4.33 9.83 3.40
CA ARG A 44 2.94 9.88 2.95
C ARG A 44 2.51 11.29 2.55
N ASP A 45 2.93 12.28 3.32
CA ASP A 45 2.68 13.70 3.04
C ASP A 45 3.31 14.14 1.71
N VAL A 46 4.57 13.74 1.49
CA VAL A 46 5.28 13.97 0.21
C VAL A 46 4.59 13.26 -0.96
N GLN A 47 4.10 12.04 -0.76
CA GLN A 47 3.38 11.31 -1.81
C GLN A 47 2.06 12.01 -2.18
N GLU A 48 1.37 12.61 -1.20
CA GLU A 48 0.12 13.35 -1.40
C GLU A 48 0.36 14.71 -2.08
N GLU A 49 1.48 15.39 -1.78
CA GLU A 49 1.90 16.61 -2.49
C GLU A 49 2.39 16.34 -3.93
N ILE A 50 2.97 15.18 -4.21
CA ILE A 50 3.41 14.80 -5.56
C ILE A 50 2.22 14.30 -6.41
N ASP A 51 1.11 13.88 -5.80
CA ASP A 51 -0.14 13.51 -6.46
C ASP A 51 -1.08 14.73 -6.70
N ILE A 52 -0.56 15.95 -6.71
CA ILE A 52 -1.32 17.12 -7.17
C ILE A 52 -1.32 17.14 -8.71
N ASN A 53 -2.28 16.43 -9.32
CA ASN A 53 -2.67 16.49 -10.74
C ASN A 53 -1.53 16.39 -11.78
N PRO A 54 -1.40 15.30 -12.57
CA PRO A 54 -0.94 15.50 -13.94
C PRO A 54 -1.91 16.52 -14.59
N PRO A 55 -1.42 17.62 -15.20
CA PRO A 55 -2.30 18.57 -15.85
C PRO A 55 -3.12 17.80 -16.90
N ALA A 56 -4.41 17.62 -16.63
CA ALA A 56 -5.34 17.15 -17.63
C ALA A 56 -5.20 18.11 -18.82
N PRO A 57 -4.78 17.65 -20.01
CA PRO A 57 -4.62 18.52 -21.15
C PRO A 57 -5.94 19.24 -21.40
N THR A 58 -5.90 20.57 -21.34
CA THR A 58 -6.96 21.47 -21.75
C THR A 58 -7.24 21.22 -23.23
N ALA A 59 -8.12 20.27 -23.54
CA ALA A 59 -8.64 20.09 -24.89
C ALA A 59 -9.74 21.16 -25.11
N PRO A 60 -9.62 22.04 -26.12
CA PRO A 60 -10.57 23.12 -26.39
C PRO A 60 -12.02 22.64 -26.60
N PRO A 61 -13.04 23.43 -26.21
CA PRO A 61 -14.44 23.10 -26.44
C PRO A 61 -14.85 23.40 -27.89
N ALA A 62 -14.68 22.45 -28.80
CA ALA A 62 -15.34 22.48 -30.11
C ALA A 62 -15.28 21.11 -30.81
N GLN A 63 -16.33 20.30 -30.61
CA GLN A 63 -17.10 19.59 -31.66
C GLN A 63 -17.91 18.42 -31.05
N ALA A 64 -19.21 18.63 -30.89
CA ALA A 64 -20.22 17.57 -31.05
C ALA A 64 -20.55 17.49 -32.55
N PRO A 65 -20.95 16.35 -33.17
CA PRO A 65 -22.08 15.53 -32.66
C PRO A 65 -22.03 14.01 -32.98
N THR A 66 -23.04 13.29 -32.44
CA THR A 66 -23.66 12.10 -33.05
C THR A 66 -23.00 10.73 -32.82
N GLN A 67 -23.40 10.06 -31.73
CA GLN A 67 -23.47 8.59 -31.71
C GLN A 67 -24.73 8.16 -32.46
N THR A 68 -24.60 7.76 -33.72
CA THR A 68 -25.65 7.11 -34.51
C THR A 68 -24.95 6.25 -35.57
N VAL A 69 -25.26 4.94 -35.55
CA VAL A 69 -24.98 3.91 -36.57
C VAL A 69 -23.57 3.31 -36.54
N SER A 70 -23.45 2.13 -35.91
CA SER A 70 -22.88 0.92 -36.53
C SER A 70 -22.89 -0.26 -35.55
N GLN A 71 -24.05 -0.90 -35.41
CA GLN A 71 -24.14 -2.30 -35.03
C GLN A 71 -25.26 -2.92 -35.88
N SER A 72 -25.02 -2.91 -37.20
CA SER A 72 -25.65 -3.84 -38.14
C SER A 72 -24.96 -5.20 -38.00
N ASP A 73 -25.71 -6.24 -38.35
CA ASP A 73 -25.29 -7.64 -38.46
C ASP A 73 -25.09 -8.38 -37.14
N ASN A 74 -26.19 -8.94 -36.61
CA ASN A 74 -26.33 -10.39 -36.50
C ASN A 74 -27.65 -10.78 -35.78
N LYS A 75 -28.79 -10.73 -36.50
CA LYS A 75 -30.00 -11.46 -36.08
C LYS A 75 -30.99 -11.68 -37.22
N GLU A 76 -30.56 -12.33 -38.29
CA GLU A 76 -31.46 -12.75 -39.38
C GLU A 76 -31.19 -14.17 -39.90
N GLN A 77 -30.67 -15.05 -39.03
CA GLN A 77 -30.57 -16.50 -39.27
C GLN A 77 -31.19 -17.27 -38.11
N SER A 78 -32.51 -17.16 -37.96
CA SER A 78 -33.30 -18.11 -37.16
C SER A 78 -34.75 -18.11 -37.66
N ALA A 79 -34.93 -18.30 -38.97
CA ALA A 79 -36.22 -18.59 -39.56
C ALA A 79 -36.01 -19.36 -40.87
N SER A 80 -35.61 -20.62 -40.75
CA SER A 80 -35.85 -21.70 -41.74
C SER A 80 -35.73 -23.03 -41.01
#